data_AF-A0A2M7KEX7-F1
#
_entry.id   AF-A0A2M7KEX7-F1
#
_cell.length_a   1.000
_cell.length_b   1.000
_cell.length_c   1.000
_cell.angle_alpha   90.00
_cell.angle_beta   90.00
_cell.angle_gamma   90.00
#
_symmetry.space_group_name_H-M   'P 1'
#
loop_
_entity.id
_entity.type
_entity.pdbx_description
1 polymer ?
#
loop_
_entity_poly.entity_id
_entity_poly.type
_entity_poly.pdbx_seq_one_letter_code
_entity_poly.pdbx_strand_id
1 'polypeptide(L)' 'GVFVPIPQMPVLTRCLAPLSPLSYCVDLIRVGFGEPHYFPLWVDAAALLGFAFAFLTAARYWHLRSRQRGR' A
#
# COMPACT_ATOMS: atom_id res chain seq x y z
N GLY A 1 -5.28 5.37 7.37
CA GLY A 1 -4.70 6.67 7.05
C GLY A 1 -5.71 7.66 6.46
N VAL A 2 -6.65 7.20 5.62
CA VAL A 2 -7.57 8.11 4.88
C VAL A 2 -8.45 8.94 5.81
N PHE A 3 -9.21 8.30 6.70
CA PHE A 3 -10.14 8.99 7.62
C PHE A 3 -9.52 9.33 8.97
N VAL A 4 -8.54 8.54 9.42
CA VAL A 4 -7.83 8.75 10.69
C VAL A 4 -6.33 8.75 10.42
N PRO A 5 -5.59 9.80 10.83
CA PRO A 5 -4.13 9.80 10.84
C PRO A 5 -3.55 8.57 11.52
N ILE A 6 -2.52 7.95 10.92
CA ILE A 6 -1.84 6.79 11.52
C ILE A 6 -1.34 7.08 12.96
N PRO A 7 -0.83 8.28 13.29
CA PRO A 7 -0.44 8.63 14.67
C PRO A 7 -1.58 8.57 15.69
N GLN A 8 -2.82 8.71 15.25
CA GLN A 8 -4.02 8.78 16.09
C GLN A 8 -4.77 7.43 16.14
N MET A 9 -4.27 6.41 15.45
CA MET A 9 -4.88 5.09 15.42
C MET A 9 -4.61 4.30 16.72
N PRO A 10 -5.59 3.51 17.20
CA PRO A 10 -5.38 2.45 18.19
C PRO A 10 -4.23 1.51 17.81
N VAL A 11 -3.56 0.92 18.79
CA VAL A 11 -2.36 0.09 18.57
C VAL A 11 -2.62 -1.06 17.58
N LEU A 12 -3.74 -1.76 17.71
CA LEU A 12 -4.15 -2.84 16.80
C LEU A 12 -4.26 -2.39 15.34
N THR A 13 -4.92 -1.25 15.08
CA THR A 13 -5.12 -0.76 13.71
C THR A 13 -3.86 -0.09 13.16
N ARG A 14 -3.00 0.44 14.03
CA ARG A 14 -1.66 0.93 13.67
C ARG A 14 -0.76 -0.20 13.18
N CYS A 15 -0.81 -1.38 13.81
CA CYS A 15 -0.08 -2.56 13.35
C CYS A 15 -0.58 -3.08 11.99
N LEU A 16 -1.86 -2.86 11.66
CA LEU A 16 -2.43 -3.24 10.36
C LEU A 16 -2.17 -2.21 9.25
N ALA A 17 -1.82 -0.97 9.59
CA ALA A 17 -1.56 0.10 8.63
C ALA A 17 -0.53 -0.29 7.54
N PRO A 18 0.64 -0.89 7.82
CA PRO A 18 1.62 -1.24 6.80
C PRO A 18 1.19 -2.40 5.88
N LEU A 19 0.13 -3.15 6.22
CA LEU A 19 -0.37 -4.23 5.34
C LEU A 19 -1.17 -3.70 4.14
N SER A 20 -1.44 -2.40 4.09
CA SER A 20 -2.21 -1.78 3.03
C SER A 20 -1.32 -0.86 2.17
N PRO A 21 -1.23 -1.05 0.84
CA PRO A 21 -0.57 -0.11 -0.06
C PRO A 21 -1.13 1.30 0.06
N LEU A 22 -2.42 1.40 0.43
CA LEU A 22 -3.11 2.68 0.56
C LEU A 22 -2.51 3.54 1.69
N SER A 23 -1.98 2.93 2.75
CA SER A 23 -1.34 3.67 3.85
C SER A 23 -0.15 4.48 3.38
N TYR A 24 0.70 3.90 2.52
CA TYR A 24 1.89 4.55 1.94
C TYR A 24 1.49 5.66 0.94
N CYS A 25 0.45 5.44 0.13
CA CYS A 25 -0.10 6.49 -0.74
C CYS A 25 -0.60 7.69 0.06
N VAL A 26 -1.36 7.46 1.13
CA VAL A 26 -1.92 8.54 1.96
C VAL A 26 -0.82 9.30 2.69
N ASP A 27 0.24 8.62 3.12
CA ASP A 27 1.39 9.29 3.75
C ASP A 27 2.08 10.23 2.76
N LEU A 28 2.36 9.78 1.53
CA LEU A 28 2.91 10.63 0.47
C LEU A 28 2.01 11.83 0.12
N ILE A 29 0.70 11.63 0.07
CA ILE A 29 -0.25 12.73 -0.17
C ILE A 29 -0.15 13.76 0.96
N ARG A 30 -0.12 13.33 2.22
CA ARG A 30 0.01 14.22 3.39
C ARG A 30 1.30 15.02 3.35
N VAL A 31 2.42 14.37 3.03
CA VAL A 31 3.71 15.06 2.82
C VAL A 31 3.59 16.12 1.72
N GLY A 32 2.89 15.81 0.62
CA GLY A 32 2.61 16.80 -0.44
C GLY A 32 1.83 18.04 0.03
N PHE A 33 1.04 17.92 1.10
CA PHE A 33 0.34 19.03 1.75
C PHE A 33 1.15 19.71 2.87
N GLY A 34 2.41 19.33 3.09
CA GLY A 34 3.27 19.91 4.12
C GLY A 34 3.11 19.29 5.52
N GLU A 35 2.33 18.21 5.64
CA GLU A 35 2.21 17.45 6.89
C GLU A 35 3.46 16.56 7.13
N PRO A 36 3.76 16.23 8.40
CA PRO A 36 4.87 15.34 8.71
C PRO A 36 4.65 13.93 8.14
N HIS A 37 5.73 13.34 7.63
CA HIS A 37 5.74 11.96 7.15
C HIS A 37 5.70 10.99 8.34
N TYR A 38 4.89 9.92 8.23
CA TYR A 38 4.87 8.85 9.22
C TYR A 38 5.91 7.78 8.89
N PHE A 39 6.04 7.41 7.61
CA PHE A 39 7.10 6.58 7.09
C PHE A 39 8.14 7.46 6.37
N PRO A 40 9.42 7.06 6.31
CA PRO A 40 10.37 7.74 5.43
C PRO A 40 9.91 7.64 3.97
N LEU A 41 10.06 8.72 3.19
CA LEU A 41 9.61 8.79 1.78
C LEU A 41 10.10 7.62 0.90
N TRP A 42 11.31 7.15 1.14
CA TRP A 42 11.88 6.01 0.41
C TRP A 42 11.18 4.69 0.75
N VAL A 43 10.67 4.54 1.98
CA VAL A 43 9.87 3.38 2.41
C VAL A 43 8.53 3.40 1.70
N ASP A 44 7.86 4.55 1.63
CA ASP A 44 6.59 4.68 0.91
C ASP A 44 6.74 4.31 -0.56
N ALA A 45 7.76 4.86 -1.22
CA ALA A 45 8.05 4.58 -2.62
C ALA A 45 8.38 3.09 -2.85
N ALA A 46 9.24 2.51 -2.01
CA ALA A 46 9.63 1.10 -2.12
C ALA A 46 8.44 0.16 -1.85
N ALA A 47 7.61 0.46 -0.85
CA ALA A 47 6.43 -0.33 -0.53
C ALA A 47 5.42 -0.29 -1.68
N LEU A 48 5.14 0.89 -2.26
CA LEU A 48 4.23 1.02 -3.39
C LEU A 48 4.70 0.27 -4.63
N LEU A 49 6.00 0.35 -4.95
CA LEU A 49 6.59 -0.45 -6.03
C LEU A 49 6.49 -1.95 -5.74
N GLY A 50 6.73 -2.37 -4.49
CA GLY A 50 6.59 -3.75 -4.06
C GLY A 50 5.17 -4.28 -4.23
N PHE A 51 4.16 -3.54 -3.75
CA PHE A 51 2.76 -3.90 -3.92
C PHE A 51 2.32 -3.90 -5.39
N ALA A 52 2.76 -2.93 -6.19
CA ALA A 52 2.46 -2.88 -7.61
C ALA A 52 3.01 -4.11 -8.34
N PHE A 53 4.26 -4.49 -8.06
CA PHE A 53 4.86 -5.70 -8.64
C PHE A 53 4.17 -6.97 -8.17
N ALA A 54 3.84 -7.07 -6.88
CA ALA A 54 3.11 -8.21 -6.31
C ALA A 54 1.72 -8.37 -6.96
N PHE A 55 0.95 -7.29 -7.11
CA PHE A 55 -0.35 -7.36 -7.76
C PHE A 55 -0.25 -7.64 -9.25
N LEU A 56 0.73 -7.06 -9.95
CA LEU A 56 0.92 -7.33 -11.37
C LEU A 56 1.29 -8.80 -11.62
N THR A 57 2.20 -9.36 -10.82
CA THR A 57 2.59 -10.76 -10.91
C THR A 57 1.46 -11.71 -10.55
N ALA A 58 0.70 -11.42 -9.47
CA ALA A 58 -0.48 -12.19 -9.08
C ALA A 58 -1.57 -12.14 -10.17
N ALA A 59 -1.85 -10.96 -10.73
CA ALA A 59 -2.80 -10.78 -11.82
C ALA A 59 -2.36 -11.55 -13.07
N ARG A 60 -1.08 -11.47 -13.45
CA ARG A 60 -0.53 -12.23 -14.58
C ARG A 60 -0.65 -13.75 -14.36
N TYR A 61 -0.29 -14.23 -13.17
CA TYR A 61 -0.39 -15.64 -12.80
C TYR A 61 -1.84 -16.13 -12.90
N TRP A 62 -2.77 -15.38 -12.30
CA TRP A 62 -4.19 -15.73 -12.33
C TRP A 62 -4.77 -15.66 -13.73
N HIS A 63 -4.39 -14.66 -14.52
CA HIS A 63 -4.83 -14.50 -15.91
C HIS A 63 -4.40 -15.69 -16.78
N LEU A 64 -3.13 -16.10 -16.67
CA LEU A 64 -2.60 -17.26 -17.38
C LEU A 64 -3.28 -18.56 -16.95
N ARG A 65 -3.48 -18.75 -15.64
CA ARG A 65 -4.16 -19.92 -15.08
C ARG A 65 -5.63 -19.99 -15.49
N SER A 66 -6.32 -18.86 -15.55
CA SER A 66 -7.71 -18.75 -16.01
C SER A 66 -7.82 -19.10 -17.49
N ARG A 67 -6.89 -18.62 -18.32
CA ARG A 67 -6.83 -18.96 -19.76
C ARG A 67 -6.62 -20.45 -20.02
N GLN A 68 -5.91 -21.16 -19.14
CA GLN A 68 -5.72 -22.62 -19.25
C GLN A 68 -6.95 -23.42 -18.83
N ARG A 69 -7.86 -22.86 -18.04
CA ARG A 69 -9.12 -23.50 -17.61
C ARG A 69 -10.29 -23.28 -18.57
N GLY A 70 -10.18 -22.33 -19.50
CA GLY A 70 -11.20 -22.01 -20.51
C GLY A 70 -11.01 -22.72 -21.86
N ARG A 71 -10.17 -23.76 -21.90
CA ARG A 71 -10.01 -24.71 -23.01
C ARG A 71 -10.27 -26.12 -22.47
#